data_AF-A0A3Q8VDN0-F1
#
_entry.id   AF-A0A3Q8VDN0-F1
#
_cell.length_a   1.000
_cell.length_b   1.000
_cell.length_c   1.000
_cell.angle_alpha   90.00
_cell.angle_beta   90.00
_cell.angle_gamma   90.00
#
_symmetry.space_group_name_H-M   'P 1'
#
loop_
_entity.id
_entity.type
_entity.pdbx_description
1 polymer ?
#
loop_
_entity_poly.entity_id
_entity_poly.type
_entity_poly.pdbx_seq_one_letter_code
_entity_poly.pdbx_strand_id
1 'polypeptide(L)'
;MQRRVAAHDVLSTPGRPFSGPLRDEAEGVYGMDLGHVRVHTGPQAKASSEEMGAEAWTSGNHMVFKGTPKREEVMHEVAHTIQQMAGPVSGNDHGDGLRISDPNSPEERQAAAMENATAPTPGVQRLISSVTGHDHSEDEC
;
A
#
# COMPACT_ATOMS: atom_id res chain seq x y z
N MET A 1 22.24 18.72 -3.44
CA MET A 1 21.14 19.65 -3.79
C MET A 1 20.56 19.29 -5.17
N GLN A 2 20.04 18.07 -5.39
CA GLN A 2 19.45 17.70 -6.69
C GLN A 2 18.22 16.76 -6.63
N ARG A 3 17.62 16.56 -5.43
CA ARG A 3 16.50 15.62 -5.21
C ARG A 3 15.27 15.81 -6.12
N ARG A 4 15.05 17.05 -6.58
CA ARG A 4 13.88 17.46 -7.38
C ARG A 4 13.83 16.86 -8.78
N VAL A 5 14.98 16.55 -9.37
CA VAL A 5 15.03 16.18 -10.79
C VAL A 5 14.65 14.72 -10.97
N ALA A 6 15.18 13.82 -10.13
CA ALA A 6 14.97 12.38 -10.30
C ALA A 6 13.52 11.91 -10.05
N ALA A 7 12.81 12.49 -9.06
CA ALA A 7 11.42 12.14 -8.80
C ALA A 7 10.49 12.61 -9.93
N HIS A 8 10.64 13.86 -10.38
CA HIS A 8 9.82 14.40 -11.46
C HIS A 8 10.12 13.69 -12.80
N ASP A 9 11.39 13.40 -13.06
CA ASP A 9 11.82 12.67 -14.25
C ASP A 9 11.19 11.28 -14.31
N VAL A 10 11.21 10.50 -13.22
CA VAL A 10 10.62 9.16 -13.23
C VAL A 10 9.10 9.22 -13.42
N LEU A 11 8.42 10.17 -12.77
CA LEU A 11 6.97 10.35 -12.88
C LEU A 11 6.53 10.86 -14.26
N SER A 12 7.41 11.56 -14.98
CA SER A 12 7.18 11.96 -16.36
C SER A 12 7.24 10.80 -17.36
N THR A 13 7.79 9.65 -16.95
CA THR A 13 7.77 8.45 -17.78
C THR A 13 6.38 7.78 -17.75
N PRO A 14 5.99 7.04 -18.79
CA PRO A 14 4.65 6.45 -18.86
C PRO A 14 4.35 5.40 -17.77
N GLY A 15 5.37 4.89 -17.06
CA GLY A 15 5.23 3.77 -16.12
C GLY A 15 4.62 2.52 -16.76
N ARG A 16 4.42 1.47 -15.98
CA ARG A 16 3.64 0.29 -16.37
C ARG A 16 2.33 0.25 -15.58
N PRO A 17 1.20 -0.15 -16.17
CA PRO A 17 -0.01 -0.35 -15.39
C PRO A 17 0.23 -1.43 -14.33
N PHE A 18 -0.19 -1.14 -13.10
CA PHE A 18 -0.16 -2.16 -12.05
C PHE A 18 -1.06 -3.33 -12.48
N SER A 19 -0.51 -4.53 -12.50
CA SER A 19 -1.16 -5.70 -13.10
C SER A 19 -0.58 -7.01 -12.57
N GLY A 20 -1.36 -8.08 -12.72
CA GLY A 20 -0.97 -9.43 -12.31
C GLY A 20 -1.38 -9.78 -10.87
N PRO A 21 -0.87 -10.89 -10.33
CA PRO A 21 -1.37 -11.48 -9.08
C PRO A 21 -1.29 -10.54 -7.87
N LEU A 22 -0.26 -9.70 -7.81
CA LEU A 22 -0.10 -8.73 -6.72
C LEU A 22 -1.17 -7.63 -6.75
N ARG A 23 -1.65 -7.25 -7.94
CA ARG A 23 -2.78 -6.32 -8.06
C ARG A 23 -4.04 -6.98 -7.57
N ASP A 24 -4.38 -8.16 -8.10
CA ASP A 24 -5.63 -8.84 -7.77
C ASP A 24 -5.74 -9.08 -6.26
N GLU A 25 -4.62 -9.43 -5.63
CA GLU A 25 -4.55 -9.58 -4.19
C GLU A 25 -4.75 -8.26 -3.44
N ALA A 26 -4.03 -7.20 -3.82
CA ALA A 26 -4.16 -5.90 -3.18
C ALA A 26 -5.59 -5.34 -3.33
N GLU A 27 -6.19 -5.47 -4.51
CA GLU A 27 -7.60 -5.10 -4.74
C GLU A 27 -8.55 -5.93 -3.87
N GLY A 28 -8.29 -7.22 -3.66
CA GLY A 28 -9.08 -8.08 -2.79
C GLY A 28 -8.95 -7.74 -1.30
N VAL A 29 -7.75 -7.35 -0.86
CA VAL A 29 -7.47 -6.97 0.54
C VAL A 29 -8.07 -5.60 0.86
N TYR A 30 -7.84 -4.63 0.00
CA TYR A 30 -8.20 -3.24 0.25
C TYR A 30 -9.57 -2.85 -0.31
N GLY A 31 -10.18 -3.68 -1.16
CA GLY A 31 -11.51 -3.43 -1.73
C GLY A 31 -11.58 -2.23 -2.67
N MET A 32 -10.47 -1.86 -3.32
CA MET A 32 -10.36 -0.69 -4.20
C MET A 32 -9.80 -1.08 -5.57
N ASP A 33 -10.25 -0.43 -6.63
CA ASP A 33 -9.68 -0.59 -7.97
C ASP A 33 -8.33 0.13 -8.08
N LEU A 34 -7.28 -0.63 -8.39
CA LEU A 34 -5.90 -0.15 -8.55
C LEU A 34 -5.48 -0.10 -10.03
N GLY A 35 -6.42 -0.22 -10.98
CA GLY A 35 -6.12 -0.16 -12.42
C GLY A 35 -5.58 1.19 -12.90
N HIS A 36 -5.85 2.26 -12.15
CA HIS A 36 -5.31 3.60 -12.39
C HIS A 36 -3.87 3.77 -11.89
N VAL A 37 -3.36 2.81 -11.10
CA VAL A 37 -2.00 2.87 -10.54
C VAL A 37 -0.95 2.57 -11.60
N ARG A 38 0.15 3.31 -11.54
CA ARG A 38 1.31 3.20 -12.43
C ARG A 38 2.54 2.82 -11.63
N VAL A 39 3.19 1.74 -12.05
CA VAL A 39 4.40 1.20 -11.43
C VAL A 39 5.61 1.58 -12.27
N HIS A 40 6.59 2.18 -11.61
CA HIS A 40 7.87 2.56 -12.20
C HIS A 40 8.97 1.66 -11.64
N THR A 41 9.68 1.01 -12.55
CA THR A 41 10.80 0.10 -12.24
C THR A 41 11.91 0.32 -13.27
N GLY A 42 13.14 -0.02 -12.91
CA GLY A 42 14.29 0.06 -13.82
C GLY A 42 15.29 1.14 -13.41
N PRO A 43 16.27 1.48 -14.28
CA PRO A 43 17.42 2.31 -13.88
C PRO A 43 17.05 3.69 -13.34
N GLN A 44 16.03 4.35 -13.92
CA GLN A 44 15.58 5.67 -13.47
C GLN A 44 14.84 5.61 -12.14
N ALA A 45 13.97 4.62 -11.95
CA ALA A 45 13.31 4.35 -10.67
C ALA A 45 14.32 4.04 -9.57
N LYS A 46 15.32 3.19 -9.88
CA LYS A 46 16.43 2.87 -8.97
C LYS A 46 17.19 4.13 -8.54
N ALA A 47 17.62 4.95 -9.50
CA ALA A 47 18.36 6.18 -9.21
C ALA A 47 17.54 7.15 -8.36
N SER A 48 16.24 7.30 -8.68
CA SER A 48 15.32 8.14 -7.91
C SER A 48 15.13 7.62 -6.49
N SER A 49 14.85 6.33 -6.30
CA SER A 49 14.71 5.71 -4.98
C SER A 49 15.99 5.82 -4.15
N GLU A 50 17.18 5.67 -4.76
CA GLU A 50 18.47 5.86 -4.08
C GLU A 50 18.69 7.31 -3.62
N GLU A 51 18.31 8.28 -4.44
CA GLU A 51 18.40 9.71 -4.10
C GLU A 51 17.41 10.10 -2.98
N MET A 52 16.24 9.47 -2.99
CA MET A 52 15.22 9.58 -1.94
C MET A 52 15.65 8.86 -0.65
N GLY A 53 16.53 7.86 -0.75
CA GLY A 53 16.97 7.03 0.37
C GLY A 53 15.93 5.99 0.78
N ALA A 54 15.11 5.53 -0.16
CA ALA A 54 14.03 4.56 0.07
C ALA A 54 14.17 3.35 -0.88
N GLU A 55 13.59 2.20 -0.50
CA GLU A 55 13.51 1.02 -1.38
C GLU A 55 12.31 1.11 -2.35
N ALA A 56 11.22 1.74 -1.89
CA ALA A 56 10.06 2.11 -2.69
C ALA A 56 9.48 3.44 -2.18
N TRP A 57 8.69 4.12 -3.03
CA TRP A 57 7.92 5.29 -2.62
C TRP A 57 6.71 5.51 -3.54
N THR A 58 5.69 6.16 -3.00
CA THR A 58 4.44 6.47 -3.71
C THR A 58 4.19 7.98 -3.80
N SER A 59 3.67 8.40 -4.95
CA SER A 59 3.10 9.73 -5.13
C SER A 59 1.83 9.71 -5.97
N GLY A 60 0.70 10.01 -5.32
CA GLY A 60 -0.62 9.95 -5.93
C GLY A 60 -0.91 8.54 -6.43
N ASN A 61 -0.98 8.39 -7.76
CA ASN A 61 -1.31 7.13 -8.42
C ASN A 61 -0.04 6.38 -8.91
N HIS A 62 1.14 6.81 -8.51
CA HIS A 62 2.41 6.28 -9.00
C HIS A 62 3.18 5.62 -7.86
N MET A 63 3.58 4.35 -8.06
CA MET A 63 4.48 3.61 -7.18
C MET A 63 5.83 3.44 -7.87
N VAL A 64 6.92 3.77 -7.18
CA VAL A 64 8.29 3.70 -7.71
C VAL A 64 9.09 2.73 -6.88
N PHE A 65 9.67 1.71 -7.52
CA PHE A 65 10.46 0.68 -6.84
C PHE A 65 11.91 0.71 -7.32
N LYS A 66 12.83 0.62 -6.36
CA LYS A 66 14.27 0.56 -6.63
C LYS A 66 14.67 -0.72 -7.39
N GLY A 67 13.93 -1.80 -7.16
CA GLY A 67 14.15 -3.11 -7.76
C GLY A 67 12.86 -3.78 -8.21
N THR A 68 12.88 -5.11 -8.26
CA THR A 68 11.66 -5.89 -8.51
C THR A 68 10.71 -5.74 -7.31
N PRO A 69 9.47 -5.27 -7.52
CA PRO A 69 8.53 -5.08 -6.43
C PRO A 69 8.23 -6.41 -5.73
N LYS A 70 8.43 -6.44 -4.41
CA LYS A 70 8.04 -7.57 -3.57
C LYS A 70 6.63 -7.39 -3.05
N ARG A 71 6.05 -8.47 -2.53
CA ARG A 71 4.70 -8.48 -2.00
C ARG A 71 4.54 -7.48 -0.84
N GLU A 72 5.46 -7.52 0.14
CA GLU A 72 5.42 -6.61 1.29
C GLU A 72 5.47 -5.14 0.86
N GLU A 73 6.42 -4.81 -0.03
CA GLU A 73 6.60 -3.45 -0.57
C GLU A 73 5.32 -2.98 -1.29
N VAL A 74 4.73 -3.83 -2.12
CA VAL A 74 3.49 -3.47 -2.85
C VAL A 74 2.31 -3.22 -1.92
N MET A 75 2.10 -4.07 -0.92
CA MET A 75 0.99 -3.87 0.02
C MET A 75 1.17 -2.59 0.84
N HIS A 76 2.41 -2.30 1.24
CA HIS A 76 2.76 -1.09 1.95
C HIS A 76 2.47 0.17 1.12
N GLU A 77 2.93 0.19 -0.14
CA GLU A 77 2.74 1.32 -1.04
C GLU A 77 1.26 1.51 -1.46
N VAL A 78 0.50 0.42 -1.60
CA VAL A 78 -0.95 0.48 -1.86
C VAL A 78 -1.71 1.06 -0.67
N ALA A 79 -1.36 0.67 0.57
CA ALA A 79 -1.95 1.28 1.76
C ALA A 79 -1.74 2.80 1.77
N HIS A 80 -0.55 3.27 1.38
CA HIS A 80 -0.26 4.69 1.23
C HIS A 80 -1.05 5.37 0.11
N THR A 81 -1.22 4.70 -1.03
CA THR A 81 -2.05 5.20 -2.14
C THR A 81 -3.48 5.47 -1.65
N ILE A 82 -4.06 4.52 -0.90
CA ILE A 82 -5.42 4.63 -0.38
C ILE A 82 -5.51 5.74 0.67
N GLN A 83 -4.53 5.86 1.56
CA GLN A 83 -4.46 6.96 2.53
C GLN A 83 -4.40 8.33 1.84
N GLN A 84 -3.60 8.46 0.77
CA GLN A 84 -3.50 9.68 -0.03
C GLN A 84 -4.82 10.03 -0.73
N MET A 85 -5.63 9.05 -1.11
CA MET A 85 -6.95 9.26 -1.69
C MET A 85 -8.02 9.65 -0.65
N ALA A 86 -7.92 9.13 0.58
CA ALA A 86 -8.90 9.37 1.64
C ALA A 86 -8.84 10.80 2.24
N GLY A 87 -7.76 11.54 2.00
CA GLY A 87 -7.62 12.94 2.41
C GLY A 87 -6.20 13.44 2.26
N PRO A 88 -5.94 14.74 2.50
CA PRO A 88 -4.59 15.28 2.50
C PRO A 88 -3.80 14.64 3.66
N VAL A 89 -3.02 13.61 3.35
CA VAL A 89 -1.97 13.14 4.26
C VAL A 89 -0.86 14.20 4.32
N SER A 90 -0.32 14.40 5.52
CA SER A 90 0.88 15.19 5.75
C SER A 90 2.10 14.47 5.19
N GLY A 91 2.15 14.28 3.87
CA GLY A 91 3.39 13.89 3.19
C GLY A 91 4.39 15.02 3.33
N ASN A 92 5.67 14.68 3.49
CA ASN A 92 6.72 15.69 3.48
C ASN A 92 6.71 16.37 2.11
N ASP A 93 6.33 17.65 2.07
CA ASP A 93 6.52 18.49 0.89
C ASP A 93 8.02 18.51 0.62
N HIS A 94 8.44 17.82 -0.43
CA HIS A 94 9.84 17.78 -0.85
C HIS A 94 10.30 19.11 -1.49
N GLY A 95 9.46 20.14 -1.37
CA GLY A 95 9.67 21.51 -1.79
C GLY A 95 9.30 21.74 -3.25
N ASP A 96 8.90 20.69 -3.97
CA ASP A 96 8.53 20.69 -5.39
C ASP A 96 7.03 20.51 -5.62
N GLY A 97 6.22 20.55 -4.54
CA GLY A 97 4.77 20.35 -4.61
C GLY A 97 4.37 18.88 -4.74
N LEU A 98 5.34 17.95 -4.73
CA LEU A 98 5.07 16.53 -4.69
C LEU A 98 4.93 16.08 -3.22
N ARG A 99 3.78 15.48 -2.90
CA ARG A 99 3.58 14.80 -1.61
C ARG A 99 4.10 13.37 -1.77
N ILE A 100 5.15 13.06 -1.02
CA ILE A 100 5.77 11.74 -0.96
C ILE A 100 5.66 11.24 0.48
N SER A 101 5.27 9.99 0.66
CA SER A 101 5.23 9.36 1.98
C SER A 101 6.66 9.08 2.48
N ASP A 102 6.95 9.42 3.74
CA ASP A 102 8.27 9.23 4.36
C ASP A 102 8.30 7.94 5.20
N PRO A 103 9.32 7.06 5.02
CA PRO A 103 9.47 5.80 5.75
C PRO A 103 9.65 5.92 7.28
N ASN A 104 9.67 7.15 7.83
CA ASN A 104 9.75 7.40 9.28
C ASN A 104 8.53 8.18 9.81
N SER A 105 7.49 8.30 8.99
CA SER A 105 6.31 9.10 9.30
C SER A 105 5.35 8.37 10.28
N PRO A 106 4.51 9.07 11.06
CA PRO A 106 3.47 8.41 11.85
C PRO A 106 2.45 7.64 10.99
N GLU A 107 2.28 8.01 9.72
CA GLU A 107 1.46 7.35 8.71
C GLU A 107 1.98 5.95 8.36
N GLU A 108 3.29 5.71 8.49
CA GLU A 108 3.94 4.39 8.44
C GLU A 108 3.25 3.37 9.35
N ARG A 109 2.90 3.78 10.57
CA ARG A 109 2.32 2.88 11.58
C ARG A 109 0.93 2.43 11.19
N GLN A 110 0.17 3.27 10.48
CA GLN A 110 -1.14 2.88 9.97
C GLN A 110 -1.01 1.97 8.75
N ALA A 111 -0.07 2.26 7.83
CA ALA A 111 0.19 1.40 6.69
C ALA A 111 0.68 0.01 7.15
N ALA A 112 1.64 -0.05 8.07
CA ALA A 112 2.13 -1.29 8.68
C ALA A 112 1.05 -2.04 9.47
N ALA A 113 0.07 -1.35 10.06
CA ALA A 113 -1.07 -2.00 10.72
C ALA A 113 -2.05 -2.62 9.71
N MET A 114 -2.30 -1.96 8.59
CA MET A 114 -3.11 -2.52 7.49
C MET A 114 -2.39 -3.69 6.80
N GLU A 115 -1.07 -3.60 6.65
CA GLU A 115 -0.20 -4.68 6.17
C GLU A 115 -0.22 -5.89 7.13
N ASN A 116 -0.04 -5.67 8.44
CA ASN A 116 -0.09 -6.77 9.42
C ASN A 116 -1.48 -7.37 9.60
N ALA A 117 -2.55 -6.59 9.45
CA ALA A 117 -3.91 -7.13 9.39
C ALA A 117 -4.11 -8.05 8.16
N THR A 118 -3.24 -7.93 7.16
CA THR A 118 -3.23 -8.72 5.92
C THR A 118 -2.29 -9.94 6.01
N ALA A 119 -1.38 -10.01 6.98
CA ALA A 119 -0.58 -11.20 7.22
C ALA A 119 -1.51 -12.37 7.60
N PRO A 120 -1.44 -13.54 6.94
CA PRO A 120 -2.23 -14.69 7.33
C PRO A 120 -1.84 -15.05 8.77
N THR A 121 -2.79 -14.95 9.69
CA THR A 121 -2.63 -15.45 11.05
C THR A 121 -2.21 -16.92 10.96
N PRO A 122 -1.02 -17.35 11.44
CA PRO A 122 -0.74 -18.77 11.51
C PRO A 122 -1.57 -19.33 12.66
N GLY A 123 -2.69 -19.97 12.31
CA GLY A 123 -3.48 -20.77 13.23
C GLY A 123 -4.69 -20.07 13.82
N VAL A 124 -5.73 -19.86 13.01
CA VAL A 124 -7.10 -19.98 13.55
C VAL A 124 -7.61 -21.34 13.09
N GLN A 125 -7.26 -22.37 13.86
CA GLN A 125 -7.87 -23.69 13.76
C GLN A 125 -9.37 -23.50 14.01
N ARG A 126 -10.14 -23.53 12.91
CA ARG A 126 -11.59 -23.57 12.92
C ARG A 126 -12.02 -24.88 13.58
N LEU A 127 -12.20 -24.85 14.90
CA LEU A 127 -12.92 -25.90 15.61
C LEU A 127 -14.41 -25.65 15.42
N ILE A 128 -14.93 -26.24 14.35
CA ILE A 128 -16.34 -26.57 14.26
C ILE A 128 -16.67 -27.60 15.34
N SER A 129 -17.42 -27.19 16.36
CA SER A 129 -18.21 -28.13 17.15
C SER A 129 -19.67 -27.78 16.95
N SER A 130 -20.26 -28.51 16.02
CA SER A 130 -21.69 -28.66 15.80
C SER A 130 -22.40 -29.32 17.00
N VAL A 131 -23.73 -29.11 17.06
CA VAL A 131 -24.77 -29.90 17.76
C VAL A 131 -24.95 -29.55 19.26
N THR A 132 -26.13 -29.39 19.88
CA THR A 132 -27.53 -29.78 19.62
C THR A 132 -28.46 -28.87 20.44
N GLY A 133 -29.71 -28.66 20.01
CA GLY A 133 -30.70 -27.79 20.67
C GLY A 133 -31.38 -28.33 21.94
N HIS A 134 -32.27 -27.49 22.48
CA HIS A 134 -33.35 -27.63 23.49
C HIS A 134 -33.42 -26.27 24.22
N ASP A 135 -34.54 -25.63 24.57
CA ASP A 135 -35.96 -25.95 24.56
C ASP A 135 -36.71 -24.62 24.84
N HIS A 136 -38.01 -24.61 24.57
CA HIS A 136 -38.99 -23.57 24.92
C HIS A 136 -38.88 -23.05 26.37
N SER A 137 -39.18 -21.77 26.59
CA SER A 137 -40.47 -21.35 27.15
C SER A 137 -40.47 -19.85 27.46
N GLU A 138 -41.54 -19.23 26.98
CA GLU A 138 -42.11 -17.97 27.42
C GLU A 138 -42.30 -17.99 28.95
N ASP A 139 -42.08 -16.87 29.64
CA ASP A 139 -43.17 -16.24 30.38
C ASP A 139 -42.82 -14.83 30.85
N GLU A 140 -43.81 -13.99 30.67
CA GLU A 140 -43.98 -12.60 31.06
C GLU A 140 -44.54 -12.56 32.49
N CYS A 141 -43.85 -11.94 33.46
CA CYS A 141 -44.41 -11.04 34.49
C CYS A 141 -43.32 -10.48 35.43
#